data_AF-A0A6B2G6L9-F1
#
_entry.id   AF-A0A6B2G6L9-F1
#
_cell.length_a   1.000
_cell.length_b   1.000
_cell.length_c   1.000
_cell.angle_alpha   90.00
_cell.angle_beta   90.00
_cell.angle_gamma   90.00
#
_symmetry.space_group_name_H-M   'P 1'
#
loop_
_entity.id
_entity.type
_entity.pdbx_description
1 polymer ?
#
loop_
_entity_poly.entity_id
_entity_poly.type
_entity_poly.pdbx_seq_one_letter_code
_entity_poly.pdbx_strand_id
1 'polypeptide(L)'
;NLFSMEEPTELVLITDPSFHEKICSSIIYITGYGILLFKRALHFILKGTILSENVFKNQSVRYLDGGDVIYQACKSKNDSKTVSDFPNTVNQLIFSSARLYPDRICLGRRQMVKKIEVKDAMSEKVTSRYEFGKYQWETYKEVAEKVVNISNGLKNIGFDKSNKFGLFCGTSPQWTKMSLSLMNISCPVVTLYPTLSDIDLIYAIN
;
A
#
# COMPACT_ATOMS: atom_id res chain seq x y z
N ASN A 1 4.46 9.22 34.77
CA ASN A 1 3.34 8.40 35.31
C ASN A 1 1.96 8.97 34.95
N LEU A 2 1.67 9.27 33.67
CA LEU A 2 0.37 9.87 33.29
C LEU A 2 -0.30 9.22 32.07
N PHE A 3 0.18 8.06 31.62
CA PHE A 3 -0.50 7.24 30.61
C PHE A 3 -0.35 5.76 30.96
N SER A 4 -1.01 5.31 32.02
CA SER A 4 -1.39 3.90 32.12
C SER A 4 -2.59 3.73 31.18
N MET A 5 -2.36 3.24 29.97
CA MET A 5 -3.43 2.68 29.16
C MET A 5 -4.05 1.56 29.99
N GLU A 6 -5.34 1.64 30.31
CA GLU A 6 -6.07 0.48 30.84
C GLU A 6 -5.87 -0.65 29.82
N GLU A 7 -5.28 -1.76 30.28
CA GLU A 7 -5.10 -2.93 29.43
C GLU A 7 -6.48 -3.34 28.89
N PRO A 8 -6.60 -3.61 27.58
CA PRO A 8 -7.87 -4.02 27.00
C PRO A 8 -8.35 -5.25 27.75
N THR A 9 -9.50 -5.14 28.43
CA THR A 9 -10.11 -6.28 29.13
C THR A 9 -10.26 -7.41 28.14
N GLU A 10 -9.58 -8.53 28.40
CA GLU A 10 -9.70 -9.72 27.56
C GLU A 10 -11.18 -10.09 27.41
N LEU A 11 -11.58 -10.41 26.18
CA LEU A 11 -12.92 -10.89 25.90
C LEU A 11 -13.12 -12.23 26.60
N VAL A 12 -13.68 -12.22 27.81
CA VAL A 12 -14.07 -13.44 28.52
C VAL A 12 -15.25 -14.05 27.78
N LEU A 13 -15.01 -15.16 27.09
CA LEU A 13 -16.07 -15.98 26.52
C LEU A 13 -16.96 -16.49 27.65
N ILE A 14 -18.27 -16.27 27.56
CA ILE A 14 -19.24 -16.80 28.52
C ILE A 14 -19.17 -18.32 28.45
N THR A 15 -18.59 -18.94 29.48
CA THR A 15 -18.32 -20.39 29.51
C THR A 15 -19.58 -21.22 29.74
N ASP A 16 -20.62 -20.64 30.36
CA ASP A 16 -21.91 -21.31 30.55
C ASP A 16 -23.10 -20.34 30.35
N PRO A 17 -23.62 -20.21 29.10
CA PRO A 17 -24.71 -19.29 28.82
C PRO A 17 -26.03 -19.78 29.41
N SER A 18 -26.81 -18.84 29.94
CA SER A 18 -28.16 -19.08 30.45
C SER A 18 -29.10 -19.56 29.34
N PHE A 19 -30.23 -20.18 29.71
CA PHE A 19 -31.18 -20.74 28.74
C PHE A 19 -31.68 -19.70 27.72
N HIS A 20 -31.95 -18.47 28.16
CA HIS A 20 -32.39 -17.39 27.27
C HIS A 20 -31.29 -16.94 26.30
N GLU A 21 -30.03 -16.90 26.73
CA GLU A 21 -28.89 -16.56 25.87
C GLU A 21 -28.63 -17.63 24.80
N LYS A 22 -28.83 -18.91 25.13
CA LYS A 22 -28.79 -20.02 24.17
C LYS A 22 -29.88 -19.89 23.09
N ILE A 23 -31.08 -19.45 23.46
CA ILE A 23 -32.16 -19.19 22.50
C ILE A 23 -31.83 -17.99 21.61
N CYS A 24 -31.42 -16.87 22.20
CA CYS A 24 -31.07 -15.66 21.45
C CYS A 24 -29.92 -15.90 20.47
N SER A 25 -28.85 -16.58 20.90
CA SER A 25 -27.73 -16.92 20.01
C SER A 25 -28.20 -17.85 18.89
N SER A 26 -29.02 -18.86 19.19
CA SER A 26 -29.59 -19.76 18.18
C SER A 26 -30.43 -19.01 17.15
N ILE A 27 -31.23 -18.03 17.55
CA ILE A 27 -32.01 -17.19 16.62
C ILE A 27 -31.09 -16.37 15.73
N ILE A 28 -30.04 -15.76 16.28
CA ILE A 28 -29.05 -15.00 15.51
C ILE A 28 -28.32 -15.91 14.52
N TYR A 29 -27.91 -17.10 14.95
CA TYR A 29 -27.28 -18.10 14.07
C TYR A 29 -28.22 -18.57 12.97
N ILE A 30 -29.48 -18.89 13.28
CA ILE A 30 -30.48 -19.33 12.30
C ILE A 30 -30.79 -18.20 11.30
N THR A 31 -30.88 -16.95 11.76
CA THR A 31 -31.19 -15.81 10.91
C THR A 31 -29.99 -15.47 10.01
N GLY A 32 -28.79 -15.41 10.58
CA GLY A 32 -27.55 -15.13 9.86
C GLY A 32 -27.19 -16.22 8.84
N TYR A 33 -27.12 -17.48 9.28
CA TYR A 33 -26.79 -18.60 8.40
C TYR A 33 -27.95 -18.97 7.47
N GLY A 34 -29.20 -18.95 7.95
CA GLY A 34 -30.37 -19.31 7.18
C GLY A 34 -30.62 -18.36 6.01
N ILE A 35 -30.53 -17.04 6.22
CA ILE A 35 -30.70 -16.06 5.12
C ILE A 35 -29.54 -16.16 4.11
N LEU A 36 -28.31 -16.38 4.58
CA LEU A 36 -27.14 -16.49 3.71
C LEU A 36 -27.18 -17.78 2.87
N LEU A 37 -27.54 -18.90 3.50
CA LEU A 37 -27.74 -20.19 2.84
C LEU A 37 -28.94 -20.12 1.89
N PHE A 38 -30.05 -19.49 2.27
CA PHE A 38 -31.21 -19.35 1.40
C PHE A 38 -30.91 -18.50 0.16
N LYS A 39 -30.22 -17.35 0.31
CA LYS A 39 -29.81 -16.54 -0.85
C LYS A 39 -28.85 -17.30 -1.78
N ARG A 40 -27.90 -18.05 -1.21
CA ARG A 40 -26.96 -18.86 -2.01
C ARG A 40 -27.66 -20.07 -2.64
N ALA A 41 -28.58 -20.72 -1.94
CA ALA A 41 -29.37 -21.85 -2.45
C ALA A 41 -30.34 -21.41 -3.54
N LEU A 42 -31.05 -20.29 -3.35
CA LEU A 42 -31.93 -19.72 -4.37
C LEU A 42 -31.12 -19.28 -5.61
N HIS A 43 -29.96 -18.65 -5.41
CA HIS A 43 -29.05 -18.31 -6.51
C HIS A 43 -28.53 -19.56 -7.24
N PHE A 44 -28.17 -20.61 -6.50
CA PHE A 44 -27.71 -21.90 -7.03
C PHE A 44 -28.81 -22.63 -7.81
N ILE A 45 -30.05 -22.64 -7.32
CA ILE A 45 -31.19 -23.28 -7.99
C ILE A 45 -31.60 -22.48 -9.24
N LEU A 46 -31.63 -21.14 -9.16
CA LEU A 46 -32.07 -20.29 -10.28
C LEU A 46 -31.01 -20.14 -11.38
N LYS A 47 -29.72 -20.14 -11.04
CA LYS A 47 -28.62 -19.84 -11.98
C LYS A 47 -27.61 -20.97 -12.14
N GLY A 48 -27.74 -22.07 -11.40
CA GLY A 48 -26.72 -23.11 -11.29
C GLY A 48 -25.45 -22.64 -10.60
N THR A 49 -24.56 -23.57 -10.24
CA THR A 49 -23.12 -23.24 -10.16
C THR A 49 -22.60 -23.10 -11.57
N ILE A 50 -22.64 -21.89 -12.12
CA ILE A 50 -21.72 -21.58 -13.21
C ILE A 50 -20.36 -21.41 -12.53
N LEU A 51 -19.68 -22.53 -12.26
CA LEU A 51 -18.25 -22.48 -12.00
C LEU A 51 -17.65 -21.88 -13.26
N SER A 52 -17.15 -20.65 -13.16
CA SER A 52 -16.41 -20.04 -14.24
C SER A 52 -15.35 -21.05 -14.68
N GLU A 53 -15.26 -21.36 -15.97
CA GLU A 53 -14.21 -22.25 -16.49
C GLU A 53 -12.81 -21.80 -16.03
N ASN A 54 -12.65 -20.51 -15.71
CA ASN A 54 -11.41 -19.94 -15.18
C ASN A 54 -11.01 -20.46 -13.79
N VAL A 55 -11.91 -21.06 -13.02
CA VAL A 55 -11.62 -21.69 -11.72
C VAL A 55 -10.85 -23.01 -11.90
N PHE A 56 -11.13 -23.74 -12.98
CA PHE A 56 -10.45 -24.99 -13.32
C PHE A 56 -9.25 -24.81 -14.25
N LYS A 57 -9.03 -23.60 -14.77
CA LYS A 57 -7.82 -23.30 -15.54
C LYS A 57 -6.63 -23.31 -14.59
N ASN A 58 -5.67 -24.19 -14.86
CA ASN A 58 -4.36 -24.12 -14.24
C ASN A 58 -3.83 -22.69 -14.36
N GLN A 59 -3.57 -22.05 -13.22
CA GLN A 59 -3.06 -20.68 -13.18
C GLN A 59 -1.54 -20.66 -13.21
N SER A 60 -0.89 -21.78 -12.89
CA SER A 60 0.56 -21.95 -12.92
C SER A 60 1.01 -23.09 -13.85
N VAL A 61 2.15 -22.89 -14.49
CA VAL A 61 2.90 -23.85 -15.28
C VAL A 61 4.14 -24.20 -14.50
N ARG A 62 4.42 -25.49 -14.37
CA ARG A 62 5.66 -26.02 -13.81
C ARG A 62 6.64 -26.32 -14.95
N TYR A 63 7.86 -25.82 -14.88
CA TYR A 63 8.96 -26.20 -15.77
C TYR A 63 10.29 -26.32 -15.02
N LEU A 64 11.26 -26.99 -15.63
CA LEU A 64 12.59 -27.18 -15.08
C LEU A 64 13.54 -26.17 -15.74
N ASP A 65 14.28 -25.44 -14.92
CA ASP A 65 15.33 -24.52 -15.38
C ASP A 65 16.54 -24.69 -14.46
N GLY A 66 17.71 -24.96 -15.04
CA GLY A 66 18.95 -25.17 -14.27
C GLY A 66 18.94 -26.32 -13.26
N GLY A 67 17.98 -27.25 -13.33
CA GLY A 67 17.81 -28.35 -12.36
C GLY A 67 16.78 -28.07 -11.27
N ASP A 68 16.28 -26.83 -11.17
CA ASP A 68 15.27 -26.43 -10.20
C ASP A 68 13.86 -26.41 -10.81
N VAL A 69 12.86 -26.63 -9.97
CA VAL A 69 11.45 -26.60 -10.34
C VAL A 69 10.91 -25.19 -10.15
N ILE A 70 10.54 -24.52 -11.25
CA ILE A 70 9.97 -23.18 -11.24
C ILE A 70 8.46 -23.24 -11.55
N TYR A 71 7.68 -22.45 -10.82
CA TYR A 71 6.25 -22.24 -11.05
C TYR A 71 6.00 -20.83 -11.59
N GLN A 72 5.37 -20.71 -12.76
CA GLN A 72 5.10 -19.42 -13.43
C GLN A 72 3.62 -19.30 -13.82
N ALA A 73 3.06 -18.09 -13.82
CA ALA A 73 1.68 -17.87 -14.25
C ALA A 73 1.46 -18.28 -15.73
N CYS A 74 0.38 -19.01 -16.04
CA CYS A 74 0.08 -19.53 -17.39
C CYS A 74 -0.01 -18.46 -18.49
N LYS A 75 -0.40 -17.24 -18.13
CA LYS A 75 -0.44 -16.09 -19.07
C LYS A 75 0.93 -15.70 -19.62
N SER A 76 2.01 -16.13 -18.97
CA SER A 76 3.38 -15.81 -19.37
C SER A 76 3.99 -16.84 -20.32
N LYS A 77 3.33 -18.00 -20.57
CA LYS A 77 3.92 -19.12 -21.33
C LYS A 77 3.99 -18.88 -22.85
N ASN A 78 3.02 -18.16 -23.41
CA ASN A 78 2.95 -17.88 -24.86
C ASN A 78 3.36 -16.45 -25.22
N ASP A 79 3.37 -15.54 -24.25
CA ASP A 79 3.91 -14.20 -24.41
C ASP A 79 5.35 -14.29 -23.90
N SER A 80 6.26 -14.73 -24.77
CA SER A 80 7.71 -14.79 -24.53
C SER A 80 8.33 -13.39 -24.37
N LYS A 81 7.66 -12.52 -23.62
CA LYS A 81 8.34 -11.49 -22.83
C LYS A 81 8.97 -12.22 -21.66
N THR A 82 10.00 -12.96 -22.02
CA THR A 82 11.03 -13.47 -21.14
C THR A 82 11.40 -12.37 -20.15
N VAL A 83 11.86 -12.76 -18.96
CA VAL A 83 12.36 -11.85 -17.92
C VAL A 83 13.35 -10.81 -18.48
N SER A 84 13.95 -11.03 -19.65
CA SER A 84 14.78 -10.08 -20.40
C SER A 84 14.08 -8.83 -20.95
N ASP A 85 12.77 -8.86 -21.19
CA ASP A 85 12.00 -7.68 -21.64
C ASP A 85 11.57 -6.80 -20.46
N PHE A 86 11.66 -7.33 -19.24
CA PHE A 86 11.37 -6.56 -18.05
C PHE A 86 12.59 -5.70 -17.68
N PRO A 87 12.42 -4.42 -17.36
CA PRO A 87 13.52 -3.58 -16.93
C PRO A 87 14.21 -4.19 -15.71
N ASN A 88 15.54 -4.37 -15.80
CA ASN A 88 16.35 -5.07 -14.79
C ASN A 88 16.62 -4.22 -13.54
N THR A 89 16.32 -2.92 -13.61
CA THR A 89 16.54 -1.95 -12.54
C THR A 89 15.31 -1.09 -12.34
N VAL A 90 15.15 -0.57 -11.12
CA VAL A 90 14.05 0.35 -10.78
C VAL A 90 14.11 1.62 -11.65
N ASN A 91 15.31 2.10 -12.01
CA ASN A 91 15.44 3.27 -12.89
C ASN A 91 14.93 2.96 -14.31
N GLN A 92 15.26 1.80 -14.86
CA GLN A 92 14.76 1.39 -16.18
C GLN A 92 13.24 1.23 -16.13
N LEU A 93 12.68 0.75 -15.02
CA LEU A 93 11.24 0.59 -14.87
C LEU A 93 10.49 1.92 -14.99
N ILE A 94 10.94 2.96 -14.27
CA ILE A 94 10.26 4.26 -14.32
C ILE A 94 10.41 4.91 -15.70
N PHE A 95 11.58 4.84 -16.33
CA PHE A 95 11.81 5.45 -17.65
C PHE A 95 11.10 4.69 -18.77
N SER A 96 11.08 3.36 -18.72
CA SER A 96 10.30 2.55 -19.65
C SER A 96 8.80 2.81 -19.49
N SER A 97 8.32 2.95 -18.25
CA SER A 97 6.91 3.30 -17.98
C SER A 97 6.56 4.68 -18.53
N ALA A 98 7.43 5.67 -18.35
CA ALA A 98 7.24 7.01 -18.91
C ALA A 98 7.31 7.05 -20.44
N ARG A 99 8.12 6.19 -21.07
CA ARG A 99 8.17 6.05 -22.53
C ARG A 99 6.92 5.37 -23.09
N LEU A 100 6.42 4.33 -22.43
CA LEU A 100 5.26 3.56 -22.89
C LEU A 100 3.93 4.26 -22.62
N TYR A 101 3.84 4.99 -21.51
CA TYR A 101 2.58 5.59 -21.03
C TYR A 101 2.75 7.06 -20.62
N PRO A 102 3.29 7.93 -21.49
CA PRO A 102 3.70 9.30 -21.11
C PRO A 102 2.55 10.12 -20.52
N ASP A 103 1.36 10.06 -21.13
CA ASP A 103 0.21 10.89 -20.78
C ASP A 103 -0.70 10.27 -19.71
N ARG A 104 -0.37 9.06 -19.21
CA ARG A 104 -1.14 8.44 -18.14
C ARG A 104 -0.81 9.07 -16.79
N ILE A 105 -1.82 9.16 -15.94
CA ILE A 105 -1.68 9.64 -14.56
C ILE A 105 -0.80 8.66 -13.77
N CYS A 106 0.17 9.21 -13.04
CA CYS A 106 1.15 8.47 -12.25
C CYS A 106 1.02 8.77 -10.76
N LEU A 107 1.18 10.04 -10.36
CA LEU A 107 1.16 10.47 -8.96
C LEU A 107 0.07 11.51 -8.72
N GLY A 108 -0.55 11.49 -7.54
CA GLY A 108 -1.58 12.44 -7.15
C GLY A 108 -1.35 12.99 -5.75
N ARG A 109 -1.54 14.29 -5.57
CA ARG A 109 -1.59 14.93 -4.25
C ARG A 109 -2.80 15.83 -4.10
N ARG A 110 -3.29 15.99 -2.88
CA ARG A 110 -4.23 17.05 -2.52
C ARG A 110 -3.47 18.17 -1.82
N GLN A 111 -3.64 19.39 -2.32
CA GLN A 111 -3.08 20.55 -1.64
C GLN A 111 -3.91 20.86 -0.39
N MET A 112 -3.24 21.03 0.74
CA MET A 112 -3.88 21.55 1.94
C MET A 112 -4.25 23.02 1.69
N VAL A 113 -5.53 23.34 1.85
CA VAL A 113 -6.08 24.67 1.60
C VAL A 113 -6.16 25.46 2.90
N LYS A 114 -6.63 24.82 3.98
CA LYS A 114 -6.84 25.49 5.26
C LYS A 114 -6.54 24.55 6.41
N LYS A 115 -5.90 25.09 7.45
CA LYS A 115 -5.84 24.49 8.78
C LYS A 115 -6.78 25.30 9.67
N ILE A 116 -7.79 24.64 10.22
CA ILE A 116 -8.76 25.24 11.14
C ILE A 116 -8.46 24.71 12.52
N GLU A 117 -8.00 25.57 13.41
CA GLU A 117 -7.80 25.24 14.82
C GLU A 117 -9.05 25.63 15.59
N VAL A 118 -9.76 24.64 16.11
CA VAL A 118 -10.91 24.84 16.97
C VAL A 118 -10.44 24.66 18.40
N LYS A 119 -10.41 25.76 19.17
CA LYS A 119 -10.24 25.68 20.61
C LYS A 119 -11.59 25.37 21.24
N ASP A 120 -11.64 24.27 21.97
CA ASP A 120 -12.80 23.95 22.75
C ASP A 120 -12.88 24.90 23.96
N ALA A 121 -14.00 25.60 24.10
CA ALA A 121 -14.17 26.67 25.08
C ALA A 121 -14.17 26.18 26.53
N MET A 122 -14.47 24.89 26.76
CA MET A 122 -14.53 24.32 28.11
C MET A 122 -13.29 23.50 28.49
N SER A 123 -12.60 22.89 27.52
CA SER A 123 -11.47 21.99 27.79
C SER A 123 -10.11 22.58 27.44
N GLU A 124 -10.06 23.82 26.92
CA GLU A 124 -8.88 24.48 26.32
C GLU A 124 -8.16 23.65 25.25
N LYS A 125 -8.73 22.50 24.84
CA LYS A 125 -8.14 21.59 23.89
C LYS A 125 -8.20 22.19 22.50
N VAL A 126 -7.03 22.37 21.88
CA VAL A 126 -6.92 22.83 20.49
C VAL A 126 -7.03 21.61 19.57
N THR A 127 -8.11 21.51 18.81
CA THR A 127 -8.29 20.48 17.79
C THR A 127 -8.02 21.07 16.41
N SER A 128 -7.07 20.50 15.67
CA SER A 128 -6.78 20.91 14.30
C SER A 128 -7.60 20.10 13.30
N ARG A 129 -8.37 20.77 12.45
CA ARG A 129 -9.04 20.21 11.28
C ARG A 129 -8.37 20.70 10.01
N TYR A 130 -8.06 19.79 9.10
CA TYR A 130 -7.40 20.11 7.83
C TYR A 130 -8.39 20.01 6.68
N GLU A 131 -8.46 21.06 5.85
CA GLU A 131 -9.24 21.09 4.63
C GLU A 131 -8.31 20.93 3.42
N PHE A 132 -8.61 19.94 2.59
CA PHE A 132 -7.83 19.60 1.41
C PHE A 132 -8.59 19.92 0.13
N GLY A 133 -7.90 20.54 -0.83
CA GLY A 133 -8.44 20.88 -2.14
C GLY A 133 -8.57 19.67 -3.08
N LYS A 134 -8.77 19.98 -4.37
CA LYS A 134 -8.83 18.99 -5.45
C LYS A 134 -7.49 18.27 -5.63
N TYR A 135 -7.55 17.05 -6.17
CA TYR A 135 -6.35 16.32 -6.56
C TYR A 135 -5.64 17.05 -7.70
N GLN A 136 -4.33 17.20 -7.55
CA GLN A 136 -3.39 17.55 -8.61
C GLN A 136 -2.70 16.26 -9.03
N TRP A 137 -2.81 15.92 -10.29
CA TRP A 137 -2.23 14.72 -10.87
C TRP A 137 -0.99 15.08 -11.68
N GLU A 138 0.00 14.21 -11.65
CA GLU A 138 1.21 14.28 -12.47
C GLU A 138 1.24 13.05 -13.39
N THR A 139 1.60 13.25 -14.65
CA THR A 139 1.72 12.16 -15.62
C THR A 139 3.04 11.40 -15.46
N TYR A 140 3.15 10.20 -16.03
CA TYR A 140 4.43 9.46 -15.99
C TYR A 140 5.57 10.25 -16.62
N LYS A 141 5.32 10.99 -17.70
CA LYS A 141 6.30 11.86 -18.34
C LYS A 141 6.82 12.94 -17.37
N GLU A 142 5.90 13.67 -16.74
CA GLU A 142 6.25 14.73 -15.79
C GLU A 142 7.01 14.21 -14.57
N VAL A 143 6.63 13.03 -14.07
CA VAL A 143 7.31 12.39 -12.95
C VAL A 143 8.74 11.99 -13.34
N ALA A 144 8.94 11.37 -14.51
CA ALA A 144 10.26 10.98 -14.98
C ALA A 144 11.19 12.19 -15.20
N GLU A 145 10.69 13.28 -15.80
CA GLU A 145 11.43 14.53 -15.98
C GLU A 145 11.86 15.13 -14.63
N LYS A 146 10.95 15.16 -13.64
CA LYS A 146 11.27 15.63 -12.29
C LYS A 146 12.30 14.73 -11.60
N VAL A 147 12.20 13.42 -11.77
CA VAL A 147 13.17 12.46 -11.22
C VAL A 147 14.57 12.73 -11.77
N VAL A 148 14.71 12.98 -13.08
CA VAL A 148 16.00 13.34 -13.71
C VAL A 148 16.54 14.65 -13.16
N ASN A 149 15.71 15.69 -13.09
CA ASN A 149 16.13 17.00 -12.60
C ASN A 149 16.62 16.95 -11.15
N ILE A 150 15.88 16.26 -10.26
CA ILE A 150 16.28 16.06 -8.86
C ILE A 150 17.58 15.24 -8.80
N SER A 151 17.70 14.17 -9.60
CA SER A 151 18.91 13.34 -9.66
C SER A 151 20.16 14.16 -10.02
N ASN A 152 20.04 15.03 -11.02
CA ASN A 152 21.13 15.91 -11.45
C ASN A 152 21.48 16.93 -10.36
N GLY A 153 20.46 17.51 -9.70
CA GLY A 153 20.68 18.40 -8.56
C GLY A 153 21.43 17.71 -7.40
N LEU A 154 21.06 16.48 -7.07
CA LEU A 154 21.71 15.70 -6.02
C LEU A 154 23.17 15.38 -6.35
N LYS A 155 23.45 14.96 -7.59
CA LYS A 155 24.83 14.75 -8.08
C LYS A 155 25.67 16.01 -7.99
N ASN A 156 25.09 17.17 -8.35
CA ASN A 156 25.81 18.46 -8.29
C ASN A 156 26.15 18.87 -6.86
N ILE A 157 25.37 18.45 -5.86
CA ILE A 157 25.64 18.68 -4.43
C ILE A 157 26.65 17.66 -3.88
N GLY A 158 27.03 16.65 -4.68
CA GLY A 158 28.02 15.64 -4.31
C GLY A 158 27.43 14.36 -3.72
N PHE A 159 26.11 14.14 -3.85
CA PHE A 159 25.51 12.86 -3.46
C PHE A 159 25.75 11.79 -4.53
N ASP A 160 26.26 10.64 -4.10
CA ASP A 160 26.45 9.45 -4.92
C ASP A 160 26.25 8.15 -4.11
N LYS A 161 26.76 7.03 -4.64
CA LYS A 161 26.69 5.70 -4.02
C LYS A 161 27.47 5.55 -2.70
N SER A 162 28.39 6.47 -2.41
CA SER A 162 29.18 6.48 -1.17
C SER A 162 28.42 7.10 0.00
N ASN A 163 27.39 7.91 -0.28
CA ASN A 163 26.59 8.57 0.73
C ASN A 163 25.33 7.77 1.06
N LYS A 164 24.74 8.01 2.22
CA LYS A 164 23.40 7.52 2.58
C LYS A 164 22.48 8.72 2.73
N PHE A 165 21.23 8.62 2.27
CA PHE A 165 20.25 9.69 2.34
C PHE A 165 19.05 9.29 3.20
N GLY A 166 18.86 9.98 4.33
CA GLY A 166 17.71 9.80 5.22
C GLY A 166 16.47 10.53 4.72
N LEU A 167 15.37 9.81 4.46
CA LEU A 167 14.05 10.38 4.16
C LEU A 167 13.15 10.27 5.38
N PHE A 168 13.00 11.38 6.11
CA PHE A 168 12.09 11.51 7.25
C PHE A 168 10.81 12.24 6.86
N CYS A 169 9.92 11.54 6.17
CA CYS A 169 8.55 12.02 5.92
C CYS A 169 7.61 10.86 5.55
N GLY A 170 6.31 11.11 5.63
CA GLY A 170 5.30 10.13 5.22
C GLY A 170 5.27 9.91 3.71
N THR A 171 4.62 8.83 3.28
CA THR A 171 4.44 8.51 1.86
C THR A 171 3.69 9.63 1.15
N SER A 172 4.37 10.30 0.23
CA SER A 172 3.87 11.44 -0.54
C SER A 172 4.45 11.42 -1.95
N PRO A 173 3.85 12.10 -2.95
CA PRO A 173 4.45 12.19 -4.28
C PRO A 173 5.86 12.79 -4.28
N GLN A 174 6.15 13.71 -3.36
CA GLN A 174 7.47 14.28 -3.17
C GLN A 174 8.46 13.22 -2.68
N TRP A 175 8.07 12.44 -1.67
CA TRP A 175 8.87 11.32 -1.17
C TRP A 175 9.15 10.30 -2.27
N THR A 176 8.14 9.91 -3.05
CA THR A 176 8.31 8.94 -4.14
C THR A 176 9.27 9.46 -5.21
N LYS A 177 9.13 10.72 -5.63
CA LYS A 177 10.06 11.33 -6.61
C LYS A 177 11.48 11.39 -6.07
N MET A 178 11.67 11.80 -4.82
CA MET A 178 12.99 11.86 -4.19
C MET A 178 13.64 10.48 -4.08
N SER A 179 12.88 9.48 -3.64
CA SER A 179 13.33 8.08 -3.53
C SER A 179 13.74 7.52 -4.90
N LEU A 180 12.94 7.75 -5.95
CA LEU A 180 13.27 7.38 -7.32
C LEU A 180 14.53 8.10 -7.84
N SER A 181 14.72 9.37 -7.50
CA SER A 181 15.93 10.13 -7.87
C SER A 181 17.18 9.61 -7.19
N LEU A 182 17.11 9.28 -5.91
CA LEU A 182 18.22 8.66 -5.17
C LEU A 182 18.60 7.30 -5.76
N MET A 183 17.60 6.47 -6.08
CA MET A 183 17.83 5.20 -6.80
C MET A 183 18.45 5.41 -8.17
N ASN A 184 18.05 6.46 -8.91
CA ASN A 184 18.60 6.77 -10.22
C ASN A 184 20.10 7.17 -10.18
N ILE A 185 20.58 7.67 -9.04
CA ILE A 185 22.00 7.97 -8.82
C ILE A 185 22.72 6.89 -7.99
N SER A 186 22.04 5.76 -7.72
CA SER A 186 22.54 4.67 -6.88
C SER A 186 22.92 5.09 -5.46
N CYS A 187 22.29 6.14 -4.93
CA CYS A 187 22.47 6.59 -3.55
C CYS A 187 21.56 5.77 -2.61
N PRO A 188 22.10 5.04 -1.62
CA PRO A 188 21.32 4.35 -0.60
C PRO A 188 20.28 5.24 0.10
N VAL A 189 19.03 4.80 0.07
CA VAL A 189 17.91 5.48 0.74
C VAL A 189 17.66 4.85 2.11
N VAL A 190 17.66 5.67 3.16
CA VAL A 190 17.29 5.27 4.52
C VAL A 190 15.93 5.89 4.84
N THR A 191 14.89 5.08 4.99
CA THR A 191 13.53 5.56 5.24
C THR A 191 13.25 5.65 6.73
N LEU A 192 12.91 6.85 7.21
CA LEU A 192 12.67 7.12 8.62
C LEU A 192 11.19 7.43 8.82
N TYR A 193 10.54 6.69 9.72
CA TYR A 193 9.11 6.87 9.98
C TYR A 193 8.86 8.16 10.77
N PRO A 194 7.86 8.99 10.38
CA PRO A 194 7.50 10.20 11.11
C PRO A 194 7.03 9.96 12.57
N THR A 195 6.75 8.71 12.92
CA THR A 195 6.27 8.30 14.25
C THR A 195 7.38 7.87 15.19
N LEU A 196 8.65 7.91 14.75
CA LEU A 196 9.80 7.58 15.60
C LEU A 196 9.94 8.60 16.73
N SER A 197 10.37 8.13 17.90
CA SER A 197 10.78 9.02 18.99
C SER A 197 12.07 9.75 18.62
N ASP A 198 12.36 10.86 19.29
CA ASP A 198 13.58 11.62 19.05
C ASP A 198 14.84 10.77 19.29
N ILE A 199 14.80 9.87 20.28
CA ILE A 199 15.91 8.98 20.62
C ILE A 199 16.17 7.99 19.48
N ASP A 200 15.10 7.37 18.95
CA ASP A 200 15.22 6.42 17.83
C ASP A 200 15.66 7.12 16.54
N LEU A 201 15.23 8.36 16.34
CA LEU A 201 15.65 9.19 15.20
C LEU A 201 17.14 9.52 15.27
N ILE A 202 17.63 9.93 16.45
CA ILE A 202 19.07 10.17 16.68
C ILE A 202 19.86 8.88 16.45
N TYR A 203 19.37 7.74 16.95
CA TYR A 203 20.01 6.45 16.75
C TYR A 203 20.09 6.06 15.27
N ALA A 204 19.06 6.35 14.48
CA ALA A 204 19.03 6.01 13.06
C ALA A 204 19.89 6.93 12.17
N ILE A 205 20.21 8.14 12.64
CA ILE A 205 21.04 9.12 11.91
C ILE A 205 22.54 8.92 12.16
N ASN A 206 22.91 8.46 13.37
CA ASN A 206 24.30 8.16 13.76
C ASN A 206 24.83 6.88 13.10
#